data_AF-Q0DG79-F1
#
_entry.id   AF-Q0DG79-F1
#
_cell.length_a   1.000
_cell.length_b   1.000
_cell.length_c   1.000
_cell.angle_alpha   90.00
_cell.angle_beta   90.00
_cell.angle_gamma   90.00
#
_symmetry.space_group_name_H-M   'P 1'
#
loop_
_entity.id
_entity.type
_entity.pdbx_description
1 polymer ?
#
loop_
_entity_poly.entity_id
_entity_poly.type
_entity_poly.pdbx_seq_one_letter_code
_entity_poly.pdbx_strand_id
1 'polypeptide(L)' 'DYIFFLQVMYDASGIRFHTGRQAALLNQIVSDFPPEHPIISSFRPLQEPLGHSPFQVFAGALVGCSIAYLMGKSV' A
#
# COMPACT_ATOMS: atom_id res chain seq x y z
N ASP A 1 9.44 22.23 -3.38
CA ASP A 1 8.92 22.19 -4.76
C ASP A 1 8.27 20.85 -5.06
N TYR A 2 7.07 20.87 -5.67
CA TYR A 2 6.24 19.71 -5.99
C TYR A 2 6.99 18.50 -6.59
N ILE A 3 8.11 18.75 -7.28
CA ILE A 3 9.00 17.74 -7.87
C ILE A 3 9.50 16.74 -6.82
N PHE A 4 9.92 17.20 -5.63
CA PHE A 4 10.38 16.30 -4.57
C PHE A 4 9.27 15.34 -4.12
N PHE A 5 8.05 15.86 -3.98
CA PHE A 5 6.87 15.04 -3.63
C PHE A 5 6.59 13.99 -4.70
N LEU A 6 6.62 14.36 -5.98
CA LEU A 6 6.43 13.43 -7.08
C LEU A 6 7.49 12.32 -7.08
N GLN A 7 8.74 12.66 -6.80
CA GLN A 7 9.83 11.69 -6.76
C GLN A 7 9.68 10.70 -5.59
N VAL A 8 9.32 11.18 -4.40
CA VAL A 8 9.03 10.32 -3.24
C VAL A 8 7.83 9.40 -3.52
N MET A 9 6.76 9.92 -4.14
CA MET A 9 5.59 9.10 -4.50
C MET A 9 5.94 8.03 -5.55
N TYR A 10 6.78 8.37 -6.53
CA TYR A 10 7.23 7.43 -7.56
C TYR A 10 8.08 6.31 -6.96
N ASP A 11 9.07 6.65 -6.14
CA ASP A 11 9.92 5.66 -5.47
C ASP A 11 9.13 4.74 -4.53
N ALA A 12 8.25 5.32 -3.70
CA ALA A 12 7.37 4.55 -2.81
C ALA A 12 6.44 3.59 -3.60
N SER A 13 5.97 4.00 -4.78
CA SER A 13 5.15 3.14 -5.65
C SER A 13 5.95 1.97 -6.20
N GLY A 14 7.20 2.21 -6.62
CA GLY A 14 8.12 1.16 -7.08
C GLY A 14 8.40 0.13 -5.99
N ILE A 15 8.78 0.59 -4.79
CA ILE A 15 9.03 -0.29 -3.63
C ILE A 15 7.79 -1.14 -3.34
N ARG A 16 6.60 -0.54 -3.35
CA ARG A 16 5.35 -1.26 -3.08
C ARG A 16 5.06 -2.35 -4.12
N PHE A 17 5.32 -2.09 -5.40
CA PHE A 17 5.19 -3.08 -6.46
C PHE A 17 6.15 -4.26 -6.28
N HIS A 18 7.43 -3.98 -6.00
CA HIS A 18 8.44 -5.03 -5.77
C HIS A 18 8.13 -5.88 -4.53
N THR A 19 7.74 -5.24 -3.42
CA THR A 19 7.34 -5.95 -2.19
C THR A 19 6.11 -6.82 -2.42
N GLY A 20 5.13 -6.37 -3.20
CA GLY A 20 3.96 -7.18 -3.58
C GLY A 20 4.37 -8.43 -4.36
N ARG A 21 5.24 -8.29 -5.37
CA ARG A 21 5.76 -9.45 -6.11
C ARG A 21 6.54 -10.42 -5.22
N GLN A 22 7.32 -9.89 -4.27
CA GLN A 22 8.07 -10.71 -3.33
C GLN A 22 7.14 -11.47 -2.36
N ALA A 23 6.06 -10.84 -1.89
CA ALA A 23 5.03 -11.49 -1.09
C ALA A 23 4.33 -12.62 -1.87
N ALA A 24 3.98 -12.39 -3.14
CA ALA A 24 3.39 -13.41 -4.00
C ALA A 24 4.32 -14.61 -4.21
N LEU A 25 5.61 -14.36 -4.49
CA LEU A 25 6.61 -15.41 -4.61
C LEU A 25 6.79 -16.19 -3.30
N LEU A 26 6.83 -15.52 -2.15
CA LEU A 26 6.96 -16.18 -0.86
C LEU A 26 5.75 -17.07 -0.55
N ASN A 27 4.53 -16.61 -0.87
CA ASN A 27 3.32 -17.44 -0.74
C ASN A 27 3.41 -18.70 -1.59
N GLN A 28 3.90 -18.58 -2.83
CA GLN A 28 4.08 -19.71 -3.73
C GLN A 28 5.13 -20.70 -3.20
N ILE A 29 6.29 -20.20 -2.76
CA ILE A 29 7.33 -21.05 -2.17
C ILE A 29 6.77 -21.81 -0.97
N VAL A 30 5.96 -21.15 -0.13
CA VAL A 30 5.39 -21.83 1.03
C VAL A 30 4.32 -22.85 0.61
N SER A 31 3.50 -22.56 -0.39
CA SER A 31 2.50 -23.52 -0.88
C SER A 31 3.11 -24.77 -1.53
N ASP A 32 4.35 -24.69 -2.00
CA ASP A 32 5.06 -25.81 -2.62
C ASP A 32 5.66 -26.79 -1.60
N PHE A 33 5.69 -26.44 -0.29
CA PHE A 33 6.11 -27.38 0.75
C PHE A 33 5.06 -28.48 1.01
N PRO A 34 5.49 -29.67 1.46
CA PRO A 34 4.56 -30.73 1.84
C PRO A 34 3.68 -30.29 3.02
N PRO A 35 2.43 -30.78 3.13
CA PRO A 35 1.47 -30.35 4.16
C PRO A 35 1.95 -30.56 5.60
N GLU A 36 2.85 -31.53 5.80
CA GLU A 36 3.45 -31.87 7.10
C GLU A 36 4.55 -30.89 7.52
N HIS A 37 5.00 -30.02 6.61
CA HIS A 37 6.12 -29.13 6.87
C HIS A 37 5.77 -28.11 7.96
N PRO A 38 6.62 -27.92 8.99
CA PRO A 38 6.30 -27.08 10.16
C PRO A 38 6.06 -25.60 9.82
N ILE A 39 6.52 -25.14 8.65
CA ILE A 39 6.24 -23.78 8.17
C ILE A 39 4.76 -23.63 7.75
N ILE A 40 4.12 -24.66 7.17
CA ILE A 40 2.74 -24.56 6.70
C ILE A 40 1.78 -24.21 7.84
N SER A 41 2.00 -24.78 9.03
CA SER A 41 1.13 -24.56 10.20
C SER A 41 1.29 -23.17 10.84
N SER A 42 2.42 -22.51 10.61
CA SER A 42 2.73 -21.19 11.18
C SER A 42 2.64 -20.05 10.16
N PHE A 43 2.70 -20.37 8.87
CA PHE A 43 2.68 -19.39 7.81
C PHE A 43 1.29 -18.81 7.58
N ARG A 44 1.21 -17.48 7.49
CA ARG A 44 0.06 -16.77 6.94
C ARG A 44 0.44 -16.25 5.55
N PRO A 45 -0.37 -16.53 4.51
CA PRO A 45 -0.16 -15.94 3.20
C PRO A 45 -0.07 -14.41 3.32
N LEU A 46 1.03 -13.86 2.80
CA LEU A 46 1.24 -12.43 2.70
C LEU A 46 0.26 -11.90 1.66
N GLN A 47 -0.78 -11.22 2.11
CA GLN A 47 -1.64 -10.48 1.19
C GLN A 47 -0.83 -9.30 0.63
N GLU A 48 -1.02 -8.96 -0.65
CA GLU A 48 -0.52 -7.67 -1.12
C GLU A 48 -1.01 -6.59 -0.16
N PRO A 49 -0.17 -5.62 0.23
CA PRO A 49 -0.60 -4.52 1.08
C PRO A 49 -1.73 -3.80 0.33
N LEU A 50 -2.96 -4.13 0.70
CA LEU A 50 -4.17 -3.44 0.32
C LEU A 50 -3.98 -2.02 0.85
N GLY A 51 -3.59 -1.15 -0.06
CA GLY A 51 -3.47 0.26 0.28
C GLY A 51 -4.86 0.78 0.57
N HIS A 52 -4.90 2.05 0.96
CA HIS A 52 -6.15 2.76 1.00
C HIS A 52 -6.86 2.62 -0.35
N SER A 53 -8.13 2.21 -0.30
CA SER A 53 -8.98 2.17 -1.49
C SER A 53 -8.88 3.51 -2.22
N PRO A 54 -8.87 3.55 -3.57
CA PRO A 54 -8.91 4.81 -4.31
C PRO A 54 -10.01 5.76 -3.79
N PHE A 55 -11.13 5.18 -3.32
CA PHE A 55 -12.22 5.92 -2.69
C PHE A 55 -11.82 6.59 -1.37
N GLN A 56 -11.05 5.90 -0.52
CA GLN A 56 -10.56 6.45 0.76
C GLN A 56 -9.58 7.62 0.51
N VAL A 57 -8.72 7.48 -0.50
CA VAL A 57 -7.80 8.56 -0.91
C VAL A 57 -8.59 9.77 -1.43
N PHE A 58 -9.59 9.53 -2.27
CA PHE A 58 -10.46 10.58 -2.80
C PHE A 58 -11.25 11.31 -1.70
N ALA A 59 -11.82 10.56 -0.75
CA ALA A 59 -12.52 11.14 0.40
C ALA A 59 -11.59 12.02 1.24
N GLY A 60 -10.35 11.56 1.50
CA GLY A 60 -9.33 12.36 2.19
C GLY A 60 -8.98 13.65 1.44
N ALA A 61 -8.83 13.58 0.12
CA ALA A 61 -8.57 14.76 -0.71
C ALA A 61 -9.72 15.78 -0.65
N LEU A 62 -10.98 15.32 -0.75
CA LEU A 62 -12.16 16.18 -0.62
C LEU A 62 -12.23 16.87 0.74
N VAL A 63 -11.99 16.12 1.82
CA VAL A 63 -11.96 16.68 3.19
C VAL A 63 -10.86 17.74 3.31
N GLY A 64 -9.65 17.46 2.81
CA GLY A 64 -8.54 18.40 2.80
C GLY A 64 -8.84 19.69 2.03
N CYS A 65 -9.37 19.57 0.81
CA CYS A 65 -9.78 20.72 0.00
C CYS A 65 -10.89 21.54 0.68
N SER A 66 -11.86 20.88 1.30
CA SER A 66 -12.98 21.53 1.99
C SER A 66 -12.49 22.34 3.20
N ILE A 67 -11.62 21.75 4.02
CA ILE A 67 -11.01 22.44 5.18
C ILE A 67 -10.16 23.63 4.71
N ALA A 68 -9.32 23.44 3.68
CA ALA A 68 -8.49 24.52 3.14
C ALA A 68 -9.32 25.69 2.61
N TYR A 69 -10.42 25.39 1.90
CA TYR A 69 -11.34 26.41 1.40
C TYR A 69 -12.03 27.18 2.53
N LEU A 70 -12.53 26.48 3.56
CA LEU A 70 -13.19 27.10 4.71
C LEU A 70 -12.24 28.00 5.51
N MET A 71 -11.01 27.52 5.75
CA MET A 71 -10.00 28.27 6.49
C MET A 71 -9.53 29.50 5.69
N GLY A 72 -9.38 29.38 4.37
CA GLY A 72 -9.04 30.50 3.49
C GLY A 72 -10.13 31.56 3.37
N LYS A 73 -11.40 31.23 3.61
CA LYS A 73 -12.48 32.23 3.73
C LYS A 73 -12.55 32.93 5.09
N SER A 74 -11.90 32.37 6.11
CA SER A 74 -11.94 32.87 7.49
C SER A 74 -10.78 33.81 7.82
N VAL A 75 -9.88 34.04 6.86
CA VAL A 75 -8.76 34.99 6.90
C VAL A 75 -9.04 36.12 5.92
#